data_AF-A0A419YJQ5-F1
#
_entry.id   AF-A0A419YJQ5-F1
#
_cell.length_a   1.000
_cell.length_b   1.000
_cell.length_c   1.000
_cell.angle_alpha   90.00
_cell.angle_beta   90.00
_cell.angle_gamma   90.00
#
_symmetry.space_group_name_H-M   'P 1'
#
loop_
_entity.id
_entity.type
_entity.pdbx_description
1 polymer ?
#
loop_
_entity_poly.entity_id
_entity_poly.type
_entity_poly.pdbx_seq_one_letter_code
_entity_poly.pdbx_strand_id
1 'polypeptide(L)' 'MEQRTVVRCAEGHVFSTAAFPMQHLQAGRLGPGRLLRCPRCGRLRSSVPTDVSELSATQLAHGLRLEAVESPA' A
#
# COMPACT_ATOMS: atom_id res chain seq x y z
N MET A 1 4.58 -14.18 10.89
CA MET A 1 3.53 -13.14 10.94
C MET A 1 3.99 -12.01 10.03
N GLU A 2 3.45 -11.95 8.82
CA GLU A 2 3.88 -10.97 7.81
C GLU A 2 3.31 -9.60 8.19
N GLN A 3 4.18 -8.66 8.58
CA GLN A 3 3.76 -7.30 8.90
C GLN A 3 3.49 -6.55 7.60
N ARG A 4 2.29 -6.75 7.03
CA ARG A 4 1.84 -6.09 5.80
C ARG A 4 1.58 -4.63 6.09
N THR A 5 2.43 -3.76 5.55
CA THR A 5 2.24 -2.31 5.70
C THR A 5 1.26 -1.84 4.64
N VAL A 6 0.12 -1.31 5.08
CA VAL A 6 -0.90 -0.75 4.19
C VAL A 6 -0.71 0.76 4.11
N VAL A 7 -0.78 1.31 2.90
CA VAL A 7 -0.63 2.73 2.64
C VAL A 7 -1.83 3.28 1.88
N ARG A 8 -2.12 4.56 2.08
CA ARG A 8 -3.16 5.31 1.38
C ARG A 8 -2.53 6.42 0.54
N CYS A 9 -2.81 6.47 -0.76
CA CYS A 9 -2.32 7.55 -1.62
C CYS A 9 -3.10 8.86 -1.39
N ALA A 10 -2.56 9.97 -1.91
CA ALA A 10 -3.20 11.29 -1.87
C ALA A 10 -4.61 11.35 -2.50
N GLU A 11 -4.98 10.43 -3.39
CA GLU A 11 -6.35 10.33 -3.95
C GLU A 11 -7.29 9.48 -3.08
N GLY A 12 -6.74 8.76 -2.10
CA GLY A 12 -7.48 7.88 -1.21
C GLY A 12 -7.47 6.39 -1.58
N HIS A 13 -6.68 5.97 -2.56
CA HIS A 13 -6.50 4.54 -2.87
C HIS A 13 -5.65 3.86 -1.81
N VAL A 14 -6.08 2.67 -1.38
CA VAL A 14 -5.42 1.85 -0.38
C VAL A 14 -4.77 0.65 -1.05
N PHE A 15 -3.50 0.41 -0.76
CA PHE A 15 -2.73 -0.72 -1.28
C PHE A 15 -1.67 -1.12 -0.25
N SER A 16 -1.19 -2.37 -0.31
CA SER A 16 -0.12 -2.82 0.58
C SER A 16 1.24 -2.60 -0.09
N THR A 17 2.27 -2.40 0.72
CA THR A 17 3.64 -2.29 0.22
C THR A 17 4.32 -3.64 0.05
N ALA A 18 3.68 -4.73 0.49
CA ALA A 18 4.16 -6.09 0.25
C ALA A 18 4.12 -6.49 -1.23
N ALA A 19 3.28 -5.83 -2.07
CA ALA A 19 3.33 -5.91 -3.53
C ALA A 19 4.65 -5.40 -4.14
N PHE A 20 5.52 -4.74 -3.37
CA PHE A 20 6.83 -4.26 -3.83
C PHE A 20 7.98 -5.09 -3.21
N PRO A 21 8.21 -6.33 -3.66
CA PRO A 21 9.09 -7.30 -3.00
C PRO A 21 10.56 -6.86 -2.86
N MET A 22 11.07 -5.98 -3.74
CA MET A 22 12.44 -5.46 -3.63
C MET A 22 12.57 -4.24 -2.69
N GLN A 23 11.46 -3.75 -2.16
CA GLN A 23 11.40 -2.51 -1.43
C GLN A 23 10.83 -2.85 -0.05
N HIS A 24 11.69 -3.31 0.86
CA HIS A 24 11.36 -3.62 2.25
C HIS A 24 10.98 -2.34 3.02
N LEU A 25 9.93 -1.65 2.57
CA LEU A 25 9.32 -0.48 3.16
C LEU A 25 8.44 -0.95 4.30
N GLN A 26 9.11 -1.25 5.41
CA GLN A 26 8.49 -1.37 6.71
C GLN A 26 7.84 -0.02 7.07
N ALA A 27 6.69 -0.03 7.75
CA ALA A 27 5.95 1.17 8.17
C ALA A 27 6.83 2.28 8.77
N GLY A 28 7.88 1.92 9.53
CA GLY A 28 8.83 2.89 10.10
C GLY A 28 9.77 3.59 9.11
N ARG A 29 9.89 3.13 7.85
CA ARG A 29 10.68 3.78 6.78
C ARG A 29 9.82 4.50 5.73
N LEU A 30 8.50 4.46 5.91
CA LEU A 30 7.52 5.23 5.14
C LEU A 30 7.23 6.53 5.90
N GLY A 31 8.16 7.48 5.86
CA GLY A 31 7.91 8.81 6.39
C GLY A 31 6.81 9.55 5.62
N PRO A 32 6.17 10.57 6.23
CA PRO A 32 5.20 11.41 5.54
C PRO A 32 5.88 12.06 4.33
N GLY A 33 5.36 11.80 3.12
CA GLY A 33 5.91 12.34 1.87
C GLY A 33 6.67 11.35 0.99
N ARG A 34 6.74 10.05 1.36
CA ARG A 34 7.25 9.04 0.43
C ARG A 34 6.31 8.94 -0.79
N LEU A 35 6.87 9.15 -1.98
CA LEU A 35 6.15 8.92 -3.23
C LEU A 35 6.18 7.42 -3.54
N LEU A 36 5.02 6.77 -3.58
CA LEU A 36 4.86 5.41 -4.09
C LEU A 36 4.09 5.44 -5.39
N ARG A 37 4.41 4.51 -6.29
CA ARG A 37 3.62 4.33 -7.50
C ARG A 37 2.31 3.67 -7.11
N CYS A 38 1.21 4.41 -7.22
CA CYS A 38 -0.10 3.85 -6.93
C CYS A 38 -0.52 2.95 -8.10
N PRO A 39 -0.82 1.66 -7.88
CA PRO A 39 -1.20 0.73 -8.96
C PRO A 39 -2.52 1.14 -9.62
N ARG A 40 -3.40 1.81 -8.88
CA ARG A 40 -4.67 2.36 -9.39
C ARG A 40 -4.49 3.63 -10.24
N CYS A 41 -3.58 4.52 -9.84
CA CYS A 41 -3.35 5.77 -10.57
C CYS A 41 -2.32 5.62 -11.70
N GLY A 42 -1.49 4.58 -11.68
CA GLY A 42 -0.37 4.38 -12.60
C GLY A 42 0.78 5.38 -12.44
N ARG A 43 0.73 6.28 -11.43
CA ARG A 43 1.65 7.40 -11.22
C ARG A 43 2.17 7.44 -9.78
N LEU A 44 3.35 8.03 -9.58
CA LEU A 44 3.92 8.35 -8.28
C LEU A 44 3.03 9.36 -7.54
N ARG A 45 2.58 8.99 -6.34
CA ARG A 45 1.82 9.87 -5.45
C ARG A 45 2.31 9.72 -4.02
N SER A 46 2.16 10.79 -3.25
CA SER A 46 2.41 10.75 -1.81
C SER A 46 1.48 9.70 -1.21
N SER A 47 2.05 8.75 -0.48
CA SER A 47 1.29 7.72 0.21
C SER A 47 1.70 7.68 1.66
N VAL A 48 0.70 7.68 2.53
CA VAL A 48 0.88 7.67 3.99
C VAL A 48 0.57 6.27 4.52
N PRO A 49 1.31 5.77 5.53
CA PRO A 49 0.92 4.57 6.25
C PRO A 49 -0.49 4.73 6.83
N THR A 50 -1.27 3.66 6.77
CA THR A 50 -2.58 3.61 7.41
C THR A 50 -2.69 2.28 8.15
N ASP A 51 -3.17 2.36 9.38
CA ASP A 51 -3.41 1.18 10.19
C ASP A 51 -4.58 0.37 9.64
N VAL A 52 -4.38 -0.93 9.53
CA VAL A 52 -5.42 -1.87 9.10
C VAL A 52 -6.62 -1.89 10.05
N SER A 53 -6.44 -1.46 11.30
CA SER A 53 -7.52 -1.31 12.27
C SER A 53 -8.43 -0.11 11.99
N GLU A 54 -7.95 0.88 11.24
CA GLU A 54 -8.72 2.09 10.89
C GLU A 54 -9.42 1.97 9.53
N LEU A 55 -9.08 0.94 8.76
CA LEU A 55 -9.65 0.70 7.44
C LEU A 55 -10.94 -0.10 7.53
N SER A 56 -11.94 0.29 6.72
CA SER A 56 -13.12 -0.53 6.51
C SER A 56 -12.77 -1.84 5.80
N ALA A 57 -13.58 -2.87 6.02
CA ALA A 57 -13.43 -4.18 5.37
C ALA A 57 -13.33 -4.07 3.83
N THR A 58 -14.07 -3.14 3.23
CA THR A 58 -14.03 -2.87 1.78
C THR A 58 -12.67 -2.33 1.34
N GLN A 59 -12.10 -1.38 2.09
CA GLN A 59 -10.79 -0.80 1.76
C GLN A 59 -9.66 -1.83 1.90
N LEU A 60 -9.72 -2.67 2.93
CA LEU A 60 -8.80 -3.81 3.10
C LEU A 60 -8.92 -4.81 1.95
N ALA A 61 -10.14 -5.18 1.55
CA ALA A 61 -10.37 -6.09 0.44
C ALA A 61 -9.85 -5.53 -0.90
N HIS A 62 -9.93 -4.21 -1.11
CA HIS A 62 -9.33 -3.56 -2.27
C HIS A 62 -7.80 -3.59 -2.24
N GLY A 63 -7.19 -3.30 -1.09
CA GLY A 63 -5.73 -3.38 -0.93
C GLY A 63 -5.20 -4.79 -1.19
N LEU A 64 -5.86 -5.81 -0.65
CA LEU A 64 -5.47 -7.22 -0.82
C LEU A 64 -5.64 -7.72 -2.27
N ARG A 65 -6.65 -7.23 -3.00
CA ARG A 65 -6.82 -7.58 -4.42
C ARG A 65 -5.70 -7.02 -5.30
N LEU A 66 -5.17 -5.84 -4.98
CA LEU A 66 -4.07 -5.24 -5.75
C LEU A 66 -2.78 -6.05 -5.56
N GLU A 67 -2.52 -6.55 -4.36
CA GLU A 67 -1.42 -7.48 -4.09
C GLU A 67 -1.51 -8.74 -4.97
N ALA A 68 -2.71 -9.28 -5.16
CA ALA A 68 -2.93 -10.46 -5.99
C ALA A 68 -2.74 -10.22 -7.49
N VAL A 69 -2.93 -8.98 -7.98
CA VAL A 69 -2.71 -8.59 -9.38
C VAL A 69 -1.23 -8.34 -9.68
N GLU A 70 -0.42 -8.04 -8.67
CA GLU A 70 1.01 -7.75 -8.83
C GLU A 70 1.93 -8.95 -8.49
N SER A 71 1.40 -10.13 -8.13
CA SER A 71 2.18 -11.38 -8.02
C SER A 71 2.73 -11.79 -9.39
N PRO A 72 4.05 -11.71 -9.67
CA PRO A 72 4.61 -12.32 -10.85
C PRO A 72 4.80 -13.83 -10.57
N ALA A 73 4.35 -14.66 -11.51
CA ALA A 73 4.91 -15.98 -11.72
C ALA A 73 6.36 -15.88 -12.21
#